data_AF-A0A2A5M715-F1
#
_entry.id   AF-A0A2A5M715-F1
#
_cell.length_a   1.000
_cell.length_b   1.000
_cell.length_c   1.000
_cell.angle_alpha   90.00
_cell.angle_beta   90.00
_cell.angle_gamma   90.00
#
_symmetry.space_group_name_H-M   'P 1'
#
loop_
_entity.id
_entity.type
_entity.pdbx_description
1 polymer ?
#
loop_
_entity_poly.entity_id
_entity_poly.type
_entity_poly.pdbx_seq_one_letter_code
_entity_poly.pdbx_strand_id
1 'polypeptide(L)' 'MKILIIGFGSIGKKHFLALKNLNYEVSLLSLSAKKEEFEKTPIYRSLKECHLNEFDLFIIANITTEHF' A
#
# COMPACT_ATOMS: atom_id res chain seq x y z
N MET A 1 -6.85 -7.00 10.45
CA MET A 1 -5.46 -7.00 10.01
C MET A 1 -5.23 -5.76 9.16
N LYS A 2 -4.25 -4.93 9.54
CA LYS A 2 -3.85 -3.71 8.81
C LYS A 2 -2.66 -4.04 7.93
N ILE A 3 -2.78 -3.74 6.64
CA ILE A 3 -1.80 -4.10 5.62
C ILE A 3 -1.28 -2.85 4.92
N LEU A 4 0.03 -2.73 4.79
CA LEU A 4 0.67 -1.67 4.00
C LEU A 4 1.22 -2.25 2.70
N ILE A 5 0.78 -1.72 1.55
CA ILE A 5 1.39 -2.02 0.26
C ILE A 5 2.38 -0.91 -0.09
N ILE A 6 3.65 -1.27 -0.26
CA ILE A 6 4.75 -0.38 -0.65
C ILE A 6 4.98 -0.54 -2.16
N GLY A 7 4.73 0.52 -2.92
CA GLY A 7 4.76 0.48 -4.39
C GLY A 7 3.41 0.09 -4.99
N PHE A 8 2.92 0.92 -5.94
CA PHE A 8 1.57 0.77 -6.50
C PHE A 8 1.55 0.65 -8.04
N GLY A 9 2.49 -0.12 -8.58
CA GLY A 9 2.48 -0.58 -9.96
C GLY A 9 1.47 -1.72 -10.21
N SER A 10 1.62 -2.44 -11.31
CA SER A 10 0.71 -3.52 -11.72
C SER A 10 0.53 -4.62 -10.65
N ILE A 11 1.59 -4.94 -9.91
CA ILE A 11 1.55 -5.97 -8.84
C ILE A 11 0.86 -5.43 -7.59
N GLY A 12 1.25 -4.24 -7.11
CA GLY A 12 0.60 -3.59 -5.96
C GLY A 12 -0.92 -3.41 -6.15
N LYS A 13 -1.36 -3.04 -7.36
CA LYS A 13 -2.80 -2.93 -7.70
C LYS A 13 -3.56 -4.25 -7.58
N LYS A 14 -2.96 -5.37 -8.03
CA LYS A 14 -3.57 -6.70 -7.92
C LYS A 14 -3.72 -7.13 -6.47
N HIS A 15 -2.68 -6.92 -5.66
CA HIS A 15 -2.76 -7.20 -4.22
C HIS A 15 -3.81 -6.35 -3.53
N PHE A 16 -3.88 -5.05 -3.84
CA PHE A 16 -4.90 -4.16 -3.29
C PHE A 16 -6.32 -4.66 -3.56
N LEU A 17 -6.62 -5.01 -4.82
CA LEU A 17 -7.94 -5.52 -5.19
C LEU A 17 -8.28 -6.82 -4.45
N ALA A 18 -7.33 -7.78 -4.41
CA ALA A 18 -7.53 -9.05 -3.71
C ALA A 18 -7.78 -8.84 -2.21
N LEU A 19 -6.99 -7.98 -1.55
CA LEU A 19 -7.12 -7.70 -0.12
C LEU A 19 -8.41 -6.95 0.22
N LYS A 20 -8.84 -6.02 -0.64
CA LYS A 20 -10.13 -5.35 -0.50
C LYS A 20 -11.30 -6.34 -0.61
N ASN A 21 -11.25 -7.28 -1.55
CA ASN A 21 -12.27 -8.32 -1.69
C ASN A 21 -12.35 -9.27 -0.48
N LEU A 22 -11.25 -9.40 0.27
CA LEU A 22 -11.18 -10.14 1.52
C LEU A 22 -11.53 -9.28 2.76
N ASN A 23 -12.01 -8.05 2.56
CA ASN A 23 -12.38 -7.10 3.62
C ASN A 23 -11.23 -6.74 4.59
N TYR A 24 -9.99 -6.71 4.10
CA TYR A 24 -8.87 -6.20 4.90
C TYR A 24 -8.75 -4.67 4.87
N GLU A 25 -8.20 -4.11 5.95
CA GLU A 25 -7.75 -2.71 5.97
C GLU A 25 -6.43 -2.61 5.22
N VAL A 26 -6.45 -1.90 4.09
CA VAL A 26 -5.27 -1.72 3.24
C VAL A 26 -4.94 -0.24 3.18
N SER A 27 -3.67 0.07 3.42
CA SER A 27 -3.08 1.38 3.15
C SER A 27 -1.99 1.26 2.08
N LEU A 28 -1.71 2.36 1.39
CA LEU A 28 -0.72 2.40 0.32
C LEU A 28 0.42 3.34 0.70
N LEU A 29 1.65 2.93 0.45
CA LEU A 29 2.79 3.82 0.35
C LEU A 29 3.20 3.87 -1.13
N SER A 30 2.92 5.00 -1.77
CA SER A 30 3.19 5.16 -3.19
C SER A 30 3.24 6.62 -3.57
N LEU A 31 4.20 6.99 -4.43
CA LEU A 31 4.25 8.32 -5.05
C LEU A 31 3.26 8.47 -6.21
N SER A 32 2.89 7.35 -6.86
CA SER A 32 2.09 7.35 -8.09
C SER A 32 0.59 7.10 -7.88
N ALA A 33 0.17 6.60 -6.71
CA ALA A 33 -1.24 6.36 -6.41
C ALA A 33 -2.01 7.69 -6.33
N LYS A 34 -3.07 7.85 -7.12
CA LYS A 34 -3.91 9.07 -7.09
C LYS A 34 -5.00 8.95 -6.05
N LYS A 35 -5.23 10.02 -5.29
CA LYS A 35 -6.19 9.99 -4.18
C LYS A 35 -7.63 9.90 -4.67
N GLU A 36 -7.91 10.49 -5.84
CA GLU A 36 -9.24 10.43 -6.49
C GLU A 36 -9.69 9.00 -6.80
N GLU A 37 -8.75 8.07 -7.02
CA GLU A 37 -9.07 6.67 -7.35
C GLU A 37 -9.47 5.85 -6.11
N PHE A 38 -9.20 6.34 -4.89
CA PHE A 38 -9.31 5.53 -3.66
C PHE A 38 -9.79 6.34 -2.44
N GLU A 39 -10.95 7.02 -2.54
CA GLU A 39 -11.47 7.99 -1.54
C GLU A 39 -11.34 7.60 -0.05
N LYS A 40 -11.39 6.31 0.29
CA LYS A 40 -11.34 5.81 1.68
C LYS A 40 -10.06 5.06 2.04
N THR A 41 -9.06 5.05 1.17
CA THR A 41 -7.80 4.32 1.38
C THR A 41 -6.71 5.31 1.81
N PRO A 42 -6.07 5.12 2.97
CA PRO A 42 -4.91 5.92 3.34
C PRO A 42 -3.78 5.74 2.32
N ILE A 43 -3.24 6.85 1.83
CA ILE A 43 -2.11 6.88 0.90
C ILE A 43 -1.01 7.75 1.52
N TYR A 44 0.11 7.13 1.82
CA TYR A 44 1.33 7.77 2.31
C TYR A 44 2.30 8.01 1.15
N ARG A 45 3.04 9.12 1.18
CA ARG A 45 4.06 9.43 0.16
C ARG A 45 5.46 9.05 0.62
N SER A 46 5.65 8.89 1.93
CA SER A 46 6.92 8.51 2.51
C SER A 46 6.72 7.61 3.73
N LEU A 47 7.74 6.82 4.08
CA LEU A 47 7.75 6.02 5.32
C LEU A 47 7.68 6.92 6.56
N LYS A 48 8.13 8.17 6.47
CA LYS A 48 8.11 9.13 7.59
C LYS A 48 6.70 9.54 8.01
N GLU A 49 5.74 9.49 7.08
CA GLU A 49 4.32 9.78 7.33
C GLU A 49 3.57 8.55 7.86
N CYS A 50 4.22 7.39 7.93
CA CYS A 50 3.60 6.11 8.18
C CYS A 50 4.02 5.57 9.56
N HIS A 51 3.05 5.32 10.44
CA HIS A 51 3.30 4.64 11.71
C HIS A 51 3.40 3.12 11.47
N LEU A 52 4.60 2.64 11.12
CA LEU A 52 4.83 1.25 10.70
C LEU A 52 4.36 0.21 11.72
N ASN A 53 4.39 0.55 13.01
CA ASN A 53 3.96 -0.34 14.10
C ASN A 53 2.44 -0.61 14.12
N GLU A 54 1.64 0.12 13.34
CA GLU A 54 0.21 -0.11 13.21
C GLU A 54 -0.15 -1.21 12.19
N PHE A 55 0.83 -1.71 11.42
CA PHE A 55 0.61 -2.69 10.36
C PHE A 55 1.06 -4.08 10.79
N ASP A 56 0.22 -5.07 10.49
CA ASP A 56 0.49 -6.48 10.74
C ASP A 56 1.28 -7.13 9.59
N LEU A 57 1.18 -6.54 8.38
CA LEU A 57 1.77 -7.08 7.16
C LEU A 57 2.24 -5.96 6.23
N PHE A 58 3.44 -6.13 5.68
CA PHE A 58 3.97 -5.33 4.58
C PHE A 58 4.00 -6.15 3.30
N ILE A 59 3.49 -5.58 2.21
CA ILE A 59 3.63 -6.11 0.86
C ILE A 59 4.51 -5.14 0.08
N ILE A 60 5.74 -5.56 -0.23
CA ILE A 60 6.71 -4.78 -0.99
C ILE A 60 6.56 -5.15 -2.47
N ALA A 61 6.10 -4.19 -3.28
CA ALA A 61 5.72 -4.38 -4.68
C ALA A 61 6.28 -3.28 -5.61
N ASN A 62 7.30 -2.54 -5.16
CA ASN A 62 8.16 -1.76 -6.05
C ASN A 62 9.14 -2.69 -6.81
N ILE A 63 9.96 -2.11 -7.69
CA ILE A 63 10.96 -2.90 -8.41
C ILE A 63 12.03 -3.38 -7.42
N THR A 64 12.54 -4.60 -7.61
CA THR A 64 13.46 -5.24 -6.64
C THR A 64 14.73 -4.43 -6.39
N THR A 65 15.18 -3.68 -7.39
CA THR A 65 16.35 -2.77 -7.30
C THR A 65 16.12 -1.58 -6.36
N GLU A 66 14.89 -1.36 -5.90
CA GLU A 66 14.49 -0.31 -4.96
C GLU A 66 14.08 -0.86 -3.58
N HIS A 67 14.28 -2.16 -3.33
CA HIS A 67 14.06 -2.75 -2.00
C HIS A 67 15.30 -2.48 -1.13
N PHE A 68 15.34 -1.32 -0.46
CA PHE A 68 16.39 -0.93 0.50
C PHE A 68 15.85 -0.91 1.93
#